data_AF-A0A845Z8I8-F1
#
_entry.id   AF-A0A845Z8I8-F1
#
_cell.length_a   1.000
_cell.length_b   1.000
_cell.length_c   1.000
_cell.angle_alpha   90.00
_cell.angle_beta   90.00
_cell.angle_gamma   90.00
#
_symmetry.space_group_name_H-M   'P 1'
#
loop_
_entity.id
_entity.type
_entity.pdbx_description
1 polymer ?
#
loop_
_entity_poly.entity_id
_entity_poly.type
_entity_poly.pdbx_seq_one_letter_code
_entity_poly.pdbx_strand_id
1 'polypeptide(L)' 'MARKPIYQSNKRRATFSLTPETLEQMNQIAESLSISRSELVEKWTRENSPLYSPQKLSLTKEQYNLLGEFVAG' A
#
# COMPACT_ATOMS: atom_id res chain seq x y z
N MET A 1 -19.86 -8.40 -21.33
CA MET A 1 -19.63 -7.69 -20.05
C MET A 1 -18.21 -7.12 -20.05
N ALA A 2 -18.05 -5.81 -20.16
CA ALA A 2 -16.73 -5.18 -20.16
C ALA A 2 -16.15 -5.19 -18.73
N ARG A 3 -14.99 -5.81 -18.54
CA ARG A 3 -14.26 -5.77 -17.26
C ARG A 3 -13.90 -4.31 -16.97
N LYS A 4 -14.37 -3.79 -15.82
CA LYS A 4 -13.98 -2.46 -15.36
C LYS A 4 -12.46 -2.41 -15.24
N PRO A 5 -11.79 -1.34 -15.72
CA PRO A 5 -10.34 -1.23 -15.58
C PRO A 5 -10.00 -1.18 -14.10
N ILE A 6 -9.08 -2.05 -13.67
CA ILE A 6 -8.57 -2.14 -12.30
C ILE A 6 -7.79 -0.86 -11.90
N TYR A 7 -7.46 -0.02 -12.88
CA TYR A 7 -6.66 1.19 -12.71
C TYR A 7 -7.45 2.43 -13.18
N GLN A 8 -7.51 3.44 -12.32
CA GLN A 8 -8.10 4.75 -12.65
C GLN A 8 -7.17 5.63 -13.50
N SER A 9 -5.88 5.28 -13.58
CA SER A 9 -4.85 6.04 -14.31
C SER A 9 -4.20 5.18 -15.39
N ASN A 10 -3.76 5.84 -16.47
CA ASN A 10 -3.03 5.20 -17.56
C ASN A 10 -1.73 4.59 -17.05
N LYS A 11 -1.49 3.31 -17.35
CA LYS A 11 -0.24 2.64 -17.00
C LYS A 11 0.93 3.37 -17.67
N ARG A 12 1.93 3.77 -16.87
CA ARG A 12 3.22 4.26 -17.36
C ARG A 12 4.28 3.21 -17.07
N ARG A 13 5.17 2.97 -18.03
CA ARG A 13 6.28 2.02 -17.88
C ARG A 13 7.45 2.73 -17.20
N ALA A 14 7.95 2.15 -16.11
CA ALA A 14 9.23 2.48 -15.52
C ALA A 14 10.17 1.29 -15.69
N THR A 15 11.44 1.56 -16.01
CA THR A 15 12.50 0.56 -16.08
C THR A 15 13.60 1.00 -15.15
N PHE A 16 14.07 0.10 -14.28
CA PHE A 16 15.13 0.36 -13.33
C PHE A 16 16.05 -0.86 -13.28
N SER A 17 17.33 -0.58 -13.07
CA SER A 17 18.36 -1.60 -12.87
C SER A 17 18.55 -1.82 -11.38
N LEU A 18 18.64 -3.08 -10.96
CA LEU A 18 18.89 -3.48 -9.57
C LEU A 18 20.20 -4.24 -9.51
N THR A 19 20.81 -4.29 -8.32
CA THR A 19 21.92 -5.21 -8.07
C THR A 19 21.41 -6.66 -8.16
N PRO A 20 22.28 -7.63 -8.48
CA PRO A 20 21.88 -9.04 -8.57
C PRO A 20 21.27 -9.56 -7.27
N GLU A 21 21.85 -9.20 -6.13
CA GLU A 21 21.38 -9.61 -4.80
C GLU A 21 19.96 -9.10 -4.51
N THR A 22 19.69 -7.83 -4.80
CA THR A 22 18.35 -7.25 -4.62
C THR A 22 17.33 -7.88 -5.56
N LEU A 23 17.74 -8.20 -6.79
CA LEU A 23 16.86 -8.86 -7.76
C LEU A 23 16.48 -10.28 -7.31
N GLU A 24 17.43 -11.02 -6.74
CA GLU A 24 17.17 -12.36 -6.19
C GLU A 24 16.20 -12.31 -5.02
N GLN A 25 16.42 -11.40 -4.06
CA GLN A 25 15.51 -11.19 -2.94
C GLN A 25 14.09 -10.81 -3.42
N MET A 26 13.99 -9.90 -4.40
CA MET A 26 12.68 -9.55 -5.00
C MET A 26 11.98 -10.75 -5.65
N ASN A 27 12.72 -11.63 -6.32
CA ASN A 27 12.15 -12.85 -6.91
C ASN A 27 11.62 -13.77 -5.82
N GLN A 28 12.40 -14.05 -4.77
CA GLN A 28 11.99 -14.92 -3.67
C GLN A 28 10.72 -14.41 -2.97
N ILE A 29 10.64 -13.09 -2.73
CA ILE A 29 9.45 -12.47 -2.11
C ILE A 29 8.24 -12.58 -3.04
N ALA A 30 8.41 -12.31 -4.34
CA ALA A 30 7.34 -12.41 -5.32
C ALA A 30 6.82 -13.84 -5.46
N GLU A 31 7.71 -14.83 -5.46
CA GLU A 31 7.37 -16.26 -5.48
C GLU A 31 6.61 -16.68 -4.22
N SER A 32 7.10 -16.29 -3.04
CA SER A 32 6.44 -16.57 -1.75
C SER A 32 5.01 -16.04 -1.70
N LEU A 33 4.77 -14.88 -2.29
CA LEU A 33 3.45 -14.24 -2.36
C LEU A 33 2.62 -14.70 -3.56
N SER A 34 3.16 -15.56 -4.45
CA SER A 34 2.52 -15.99 -5.69
C SER A 34 2.07 -14.82 -6.59
N ILE A 35 2.87 -13.75 -6.63
CA ILE A 35 2.60 -12.55 -7.44
C ILE A 35 3.75 -12.24 -8.39
N SER A 36 3.49 -11.40 -9.39
CA SER A 36 4.56 -10.90 -10.25
C SER A 36 5.41 -9.85 -9.54
N ARG A 37 6.69 -9.71 -9.93
CA ARG A 37 7.56 -8.63 -9.46
C ARG A 37 6.96 -7.24 -9.64
N SER A 38 6.29 -7.00 -10.78
CA SER A 38 5.63 -5.72 -11.04
C SER A 38 4.49 -5.48 -10.06
N GLU A 39 3.71 -6.52 -9.75
CA GLU A 39 2.64 -6.42 -8.77
C GLU A 39 3.19 -6.22 -7.35
N LEU A 40 4.31 -6.86 -7.01
CA LEU A 40 5.02 -6.62 -5.75
C LEU A 40 5.43 -5.15 -5.62
N VAL A 41 6.05 -4.57 -6.66
CA VAL A 41 6.44 -3.15 -6.68
C VAL A 41 5.21 -2.24 -6.60
N GLU A 42 4.13 -2.54 -7.31
CA GLU A 42 2.88 -1.77 -7.25
C GLU A 42 2.25 -1.80 -5.84
N LYS A 43 2.25 -2.96 -5.15
CA LYS A 43 1.75 -3.07 -3.78
C LYS A 43 2.64 -2.32 -2.79
N TRP A 44 3.96 -2.54 -2.88
CA TRP A 44 4.93 -1.88 -2.01
C TRP A 44 4.90 -0.36 -2.16
N THR A 45 4.84 0.15 -3.39
CA THR A 45 4.72 1.60 -3.65
C THR A 45 3.38 2.16 -3.19
N ARG A 46 2.29 1.40 -3.28
CA ARG A 46 0.98 1.83 -2.75
C ARG A 46 1.01 1.97 -1.23
N GLU A 47 1.58 1.00 -0.52
CA GLU A 47 1.63 1.02 0.95
C GLU A 47 2.59 2.09 1.50
N ASN A 48 3.69 2.35 0.80
CA ASN A 48 4.71 3.31 1.21
C ASN A 48 4.51 4.70 0.61
N SER A 49 3.52 4.88 -0.26
CA SER A 49 3.22 6.20 -0.79
C SER A 49 2.58 7.05 0.29
N PRO A 50 3.13 8.24 0.59
CA PRO A 50 2.49 9.18 1.52
C PRO A 50 1.12 9.64 1.02
N LEU A 51 0.82 9.45 -0.27
CA LEU A 51 -0.49 9.77 -0.89
C LEU A 51 -1.57 8.71 -0.62
N TYR A 52 -1.17 7.49 -0.26
CA TYR A 52 -2.07 6.34 -0.07
C TYR A 52 -2.07 5.81 1.36
N SER A 53 -1.43 6.51 2.29
CA SER A 53 -1.54 6.20 3.72
C SER A 53 -3.03 6.26 4.09
N PRO A 54 -3.67 5.13 4.47
CA PRO A 54 -5.02 5.18 4.99
C PRO A 54 -4.95 6.09 6.21
N GLN A 55 -5.75 7.16 6.18
CA GLN A 55 -5.84 8.20 7.19
C GLN A 55 -5.19 7.78 8.52
N LYS A 56 -4.07 8.42 8.86
CA LYS A 56 -3.79 8.68 10.28
C LYS A 56 -5.07 9.34 10.78
N LEU A 57 -5.91 8.55 11.46
CA LEU A 57 -7.09 9.06 12.17
C LEU A 57 -6.52 10.05 13.17
N SER A 58 -6.50 11.32 12.79
CA SER A 58 -6.37 12.41 13.73
C SER A 58 -7.66 12.38 14.55
N LEU A 59 -7.67 11.57 15.62
CA LEU A 59 -8.65 11.71 16.68
C LEU A 59 -8.50 13.15 17.18
N THR A 60 -9.42 14.01 16.75
CA THR A 60 -9.54 15.36 17.28
C THR A 60 -9.78 15.23 18.78
N LYS A 61 -9.22 16.15 19.58
CA LYS A 61 -9.33 16.13 21.06
C LYS A 61 -10.78 15.95 21.56
N GLU A 62 -11.77 16.34 20.77
CA GLU A 62 -13.19 16.17 21.07
C GLU A 62 -13.63 14.69 21.16
N GLN A 63 -13.04 13.78 20.37
CA GLN A 63 -13.40 12.35 20.45
C GLN A 63 -12.82 11.63 21.67
N TYR A 64 -11.69 12.10 22.21
CA TYR A 64 -11.15 11.58 23.47
C TYR A 64 -12.05 11.91 24.67
N ASN A 65 -12.69 13.09 24.68
CA ASN A 65 -13.59 13.47 25.78
C ASN A 65 -14.87 12.63 25.80
N LEU A 66 -15.42 12.26 24.64
CA LEU A 66 -16.61 11.40 24.57
C LEU A 66 -16.36 9.97 25.08
N LEU A 67 -15.13 9.46 24.95
CA LEU A 67 -14.75 8.16 25.50
C LEU A 67 -14.43 8.21 27.00
N GLY A 68 -13.97 9.37 27.51
CA GLY A 68 -13.73 9.59 28.94
C GLY A 68 -15.01 9.59 29.77
N GLU A 69 -16.12 10.10 29.23
CA GLU A 69 -17.41 10.10 29.93
C GLU A 69 -18.12 8.74 29.91
N PHE A 70 -17.81 7.85 28.96
CA PHE A 70 -18.43 6.52 28.89
C PHE A 70 -17.83 5.50 29.87
N VAL A 71 -16.61 5.75 30.37
CA VAL A 71 -15.92 4.87 31.34
C VAL A 71 -16.15 5.32 32.79
N ALA A 72 -16.63 6.55 33.00
CA ALA A 72 -16.90 7.13 34.32
C ALA A 72 -18.40 7.07 34.73
N GLY A 73 -19.23 6.33 33.99
CA GLY A 73 -20.63 6.05 34.32
C GLY A 73 -20.81 4.70 35.01
#